data_AF-A0A212A9V4-F1
#
_entry.id   AF-A0A212A9V4-F1
#
_cell.length_a   1.000
_cell.length_b   1.000
_cell.length_c   1.000
_cell.angle_alpha   90.00
_cell.angle_beta   90.00
_cell.angle_gamma   90.00
#
_symmetry.space_group_name_H-M   'P 1'
#
loop_
_entity.id
_entity.type
_entity.pdbx_description
1 polymer ?
#
loop_
_entity_poly.entity_id
_entity_poly.type
_entity_poly.pdbx_seq_one_letter_code
_entity_poly.pdbx_strand_id
1 'polypeptide(L)' 'NWKRSVGYHVRSRVEARMNCLKAFGERIASRHPDRQTAEVQIRIAIMNKYNALGTAEITDVG' A
#
# COMPACT_ATOMS: atom_id res chain seq x y z
N ASN A 1 -26.33 4.05 1.76
CA ASN A 1 -25.26 4.75 1.00
C ASN A 1 -24.17 3.74 0.66
N TRP A 2 -24.19 3.22 -0.57
CA TRP A 2 -23.36 2.10 -1.04
C TRP A 2 -21.85 2.31 -0.83
N LYS A 3 -21.36 3.56 -0.94
CA LYS A 3 -19.94 3.91 -0.71
C LYS A 3 -19.41 3.49 0.66
N ARG A 4 -20.25 3.56 1.69
CA ARG A 4 -19.88 3.17 3.06
C ARG A 4 -19.86 1.65 3.21
N SER A 5 -20.77 0.96 2.53
CA SER A 5 -20.89 -0.52 2.52
C SER A 5 -19.68 -1.20 1.89
N VAL A 6 -19.09 -0.58 0.86
CA VAL A 6 -17.91 -1.10 0.16
C VAL A 6 -16.58 -0.55 0.69
N GLY A 7 -16.59 0.18 1.81
CA GLY A 7 -15.37 0.77 2.38
C GLY A 7 -14.64 1.75 1.45
N TYR A 8 -15.36 2.38 0.50
CA TYR A 8 -14.78 3.15 -0.61
C TYR A 8 -13.74 4.19 -0.17
N HIS A 9 -14.00 4.90 0.92
CA HIS A 9 -13.11 5.95 1.41
C HIS A 9 -11.78 5.40 1.96
N VAL A 10 -11.81 4.23 2.61
CA VAL A 10 -10.60 3.55 3.09
C VAL A 10 -9.79 3.04 1.90
N ARG A 11 -10.46 2.38 0.95
CA ARG A 11 -9.82 1.84 -0.25
C ARG A 11 -9.15 2.92 -1.10
N SER A 12 -9.85 4.02 -1.37
CA SER A 12 -9.32 5.15 -2.14
C SER A 12 -8.07 5.77 -1.48
N ARG A 13 -8.05 5.87 -0.14
CA ARG A 13 -6.87 6.36 0.60
C ARG A 13 -5.69 5.40 0.53
N VAL A 14 -5.94 4.09 0.60
CA VAL A 14 -4.93 3.04 0.43
C VAL A 14 -4.33 3.10 -0.98
N GLU A 15 -5.17 3.19 -2.02
CA GLU A 15 -4.75 3.29 -3.42
C GLU A 15 -3.91 4.55 -3.67
N ALA A 16 -4.33 5.71 -3.16
CA ALA A 16 -3.57 6.95 -3.29
C ALA A 16 -2.18 6.85 -2.65
N ARG A 17 -2.09 6.24 -1.45
CA ARG A 17 -0.79 6.05 -0.78
C ARG A 17 0.09 5.03 -1.51
N MET A 18 -0.50 3.94 -2.02
CA MET A 18 0.20 2.93 -2.78
C MET A 18 0.78 3.52 -4.08
N ASN A 19 0.06 4.44 -4.73
CA ASN A 19 0.56 5.15 -5.90
C ASN A 19 1.80 6.00 -5.57
N CYS A 20 1.81 6.71 -4.44
CA CYS A 20 3.00 7.46 -3.98
C CYS A 20 4.19 6.53 -3.69
N LEU A 21 3.95 5.36 -3.08
CA LEU A 21 5.02 4.39 -2.78
C LEU A 21 5.62 3.79 -4.05
N LYS A 22 4.81 3.53 -5.08
CA LYS A 22 5.29 3.04 -6.38
C LYS A 22 6.19 4.07 -7.07
N ALA A 23 5.85 5.35 -7.02
CA ALA A 23 6.71 6.43 -7.53
C ALA A 23 8.05 6.53 -6.76
N PHE A 24 8.03 6.31 -5.45
CA PHE A 24 9.26 6.22 -4.63
C PHE A 24 10.11 4.98 -4.99
N GLY A 25 9.46 3.95 -5.54
CA GLY A 25 10.01 2.66 -5.93
C GLY A 25 10.91 2.68 -7.17
N GLU A 26 10.81 3.69 -8.03
CA GLU A 26 11.54 3.74 -9.32
C GLU A 26 13.06 3.72 -9.16
N ARG A 27 13.59 4.17 -8.02
CA ARG A 27 15.02 4.13 -7.72
C ARG A 27 15.25 3.75 -6.25
N ILE A 28 16.32 2.99 -6.01
CA ILE A 28 16.87 2.80 -4.66
C ILE A 28 17.76 4.03 -4.38
N ALA A 29 17.47 4.75 -3.30
CA ALA A 29 18.15 6.00 -2.98
C ALA A 29 19.54 5.76 -2.37
N SER A 30 19.70 4.66 -1.63
CA SER A 30 20.97 4.32 -1.00
C SER A 30 22.02 3.82 -2.00
N ARG A 31 23.26 4.32 -1.86
CA ARG A 31 24.43 3.83 -2.59
C ARG A 31 25.13 2.66 -1.89
N HIS A 32 24.89 2.45 -0.59
CA HIS A 32 25.52 1.38 0.19
C HIS A 32 24.65 0.12 0.22
N PRO A 33 25.20 -1.07 -0.09
CA PRO A 33 24.42 -2.31 -0.21
C PRO A 33 23.57 -2.66 1.01
N ASP A 34 24.11 -2.52 2.21
CA ASP A 34 23.40 -2.77 3.47
C ASP A 34 22.16 -1.87 3.63
N ARG A 35 22.33 -0.59 3.29
CA ARG A 35 21.25 0.40 3.31
C ARG A 35 20.24 0.16 2.18
N GLN A 36 20.65 -0.39 1.04
CA GLN A 36 19.72 -0.81 -0.02
C GLN A 36 18.84 -1.96 0.46
N THR A 37 19.43 -2.96 1.13
CA THR A 37 18.69 -4.09 1.71
C THR A 37 17.64 -3.62 2.71
N ALA A 38 18.03 -2.73 3.63
CA ALA A 38 17.10 -2.14 4.60
C ALA A 38 15.98 -1.35 3.90
N GLU A 39 16.31 -0.53 2.90
CA GLU A 39 15.35 0.24 2.11
C GLU A 39 14.32 -0.67 1.41
N VAL A 40 14.77 -1.77 0.80
CA VAL A 40 13.89 -2.77 0.16
C VAL A 40 13.00 -3.46 1.18
N GLN A 41 13.54 -3.91 2.31
CA GLN A 41 12.77 -4.60 3.36
C GLN A 41 11.68 -3.70 3.94
N ILE A 42 12.00 -2.43 4.23
CA ILE A 42 11.03 -1.45 4.73
C ILE A 42 9.93 -1.20 3.70
N ARG A 43 10.29 -1.04 2.41
CA ARG A 43 9.31 -0.85 1.32
C ARG A 43 8.36 -2.06 1.22
N ILE A 44 8.89 -3.28 1.26
CA ILE A 44 8.08 -4.52 1.24
C ILE A 44 7.12 -4.56 2.44
N ALA A 45 7.60 -4.29 3.66
CA ALA A 45 6.78 -4.30 4.85
C ALA A 45 5.61 -3.29 4.76
N ILE A 46 5.87 -2.09 4.24
CA ILE A 46 4.84 -1.06 4.02
C ILE A 46 3.84 -1.51 2.96
N MET A 47 4.29 -2.01 1.82
CA MET A 47 3.42 -2.50 0.74
C MET A 47 2.51 -3.64 1.20
N ASN A 48 3.06 -4.62 1.93
CA ASN A 48 2.29 -5.73 2.47
C ASN A 48 1.21 -5.26 3.45
N LYS A 49 1.53 -4.29 4.30
CA LYS A 49 0.56 -3.68 5.23
C LYS A 49 -0.59 -2.99 4.48
N TYR A 50 -0.28 -2.24 3.42
CA TYR A 50 -1.32 -1.62 2.59
C TYR A 50 -2.13 -2.64 1.81
N ASN A 51 -1.52 -3.73 1.34
CA ASN A 51 -2.25 -4.81 0.68
C ASN A 51 -3.27 -5.45 1.64
N ALA A 52 -2.87 -5.73 2.88
CA ALA A 52 -3.79 -6.23 3.91
C ALA A 52 -4.94 -5.23 4.19
N LEU A 53 -4.66 -3.92 4.25
CA LEU A 53 -5.68 -2.89 4.43
C LEU A 53 -6.61 -2.68 3.22
N GLY A 54 -6.09 -2.90 2.01
CA GLY A 54 -6.85 -2.79 0.76
C GLY A 54 -7.70 -4.03 0.45
N THR A 55 -7.41 -5.15 1.12
CA THR A 55 -8.24 -6.35 1.12
C THR A 55 -9.44 -6.11 2.05
N ALA A 56 -10.30 -5.17 1.68
CA ALA A 56 -11.62 -5.05 2.28
C ALA A 56 -12.43 -6.28 1.84
N GLU A 57 -12.88 -7.09 2.80
CA GLU A 57 -13.88 -8.13 2.56
C GLU A 57 -15.07 -7.46 1.86
N ILE A 58 -15.30 -7.83 0.61
CA ILE A 58 -16.54 -7.52 -0.08
C ILE A 58 -17.58 -8.43 0.58
N THR A 59 -18.09 -8.04 1.75
CA THR A 59 -19.33 -8.63 2.26
C THR A 59 -20.42 -8.23 1.29
N ASP A 60 -20.85 -9.19 0.48
CA ASP A 60 -22.14 -9.17 -0.18
C ASP A 60 -23.19 -8.90 0.90
N VAL A 61 -23.74 -7.70 0.89
CA VAL A 61 -24.87 -7.36 1.76
C VAL A 61 -26.10 -7.66 0.91
N GLY A 62 -26.50 -8.94 0.94
CA GLY A 62 -27.81 -9.39 0.44
C GLY A 62 -28.95 -8.74 1.20
#